data_AF-A0A8K0M9J0-F1
#
_entry.id   AF-A0A8K0M9J0-F1
#
_cell.length_a   1.000
_cell.length_b   1.000
_cell.length_c   1.000
_cell.angle_alpha   90.00
_cell.angle_beta   90.00
_cell.angle_gamma   90.00
#
_symmetry.space_group_name_H-M   'P 1'
#
loop_
_entity.id
_entity.type
_entity.pdbx_description
1 polymer ?
#
loop_
_entity_poly.entity_id
_entity_poly.type
_entity_poly.pdbx_seq_one_letter_code
_entity_poly.pdbx_strand_id
1 'polypeptide(L)'
;MTTESEKRMCDIEANPDLYGIGIRIGIYCQWLATALANMHLPEEANAIQTTTLCFQTAIMGALILLSAQGALAQPEVLVVLTLAFGGFVAARFFEASPAVSDSAESPKTSAFGTWVMIQILGAVSVYGLWFWATGLGDAQSQHCSYVTLILTKVEIQKLRPFGIVVNTISCALLAVADSFLLYWVIKKLWHASAGNVLVALLDPQQRLRRGDLPLWRLWLDDYD
;
A
#
# COMPACT_ATOMS: atom_id res chain seq x y z
N MET A 1 18.18 29.29 -44.67
CA MET A 1 18.82 29.54 -43.37
C MET A 1 17.84 30.34 -42.53
N THR A 2 16.91 29.66 -41.86
CA THR A 2 16.01 30.23 -40.84
C THR A 2 15.56 29.10 -39.93
N THR A 3 16.27 29.04 -38.79
CA THR A 3 15.82 28.63 -37.46
C THR A 3 15.27 27.20 -37.29
N GLU A 4 16.19 26.29 -36.98
CA GLU A 4 15.99 25.26 -35.94
C GLU A 4 15.58 25.94 -34.62
N SER A 5 14.32 26.37 -34.52
CA SER A 5 13.81 26.93 -33.27
C SER A 5 13.71 25.79 -32.25
N GLU A 6 14.73 25.71 -31.40
CA GLU A 6 14.63 25.29 -30.01
C GLU A 6 13.67 24.11 -29.78
N LYS A 7 14.14 22.89 -30.07
CA LYS A 7 13.71 21.74 -29.29
C LYS A 7 14.24 21.98 -27.86
N ARG A 8 13.57 22.83 -27.08
CA ARG A 8 13.89 23.04 -25.67
C ARG A 8 13.75 21.70 -24.99
N MET A 9 14.87 21.02 -24.79
CA MET A 9 14.96 19.89 -23.89
C MET A 9 14.52 20.43 -22.55
N CYS A 10 13.30 20.09 -22.16
CA CYS A 10 12.85 20.35 -20.82
C CYS A 10 13.54 19.36 -19.91
N ASP A 11 14.68 19.82 -19.43
CA ASP A 11 15.47 19.16 -18.40
C ASP A 11 14.79 19.48 -17.09
N ILE A 12 13.92 18.56 -16.66
CA ILE A 12 13.36 18.60 -15.32
C ILE A 12 14.47 18.09 -14.43
N GLU A 13 15.06 18.97 -13.63
CA GLU A 13 16.00 18.60 -12.58
C GLU A 13 15.23 17.84 -11.50
N ALA A 14 15.11 16.53 -11.71
CA ALA A 14 14.45 15.64 -10.79
C ALA A 14 15.40 15.29 -9.64
N ASN A 15 14.89 15.32 -8.42
CA ASN A 15 15.53 14.81 -7.23
C ASN A 15 16.02 13.36 -7.47
N PRO A 16 17.33 13.12 -7.43
CA PRO A 16 17.90 11.79 -7.66
C PRO A 16 17.44 10.78 -6.61
N ASP A 17 17.00 11.23 -5.43
CA ASP A 17 16.54 10.39 -4.33
C ASP A 17 15.09 9.91 -4.49
N LEU A 18 14.39 10.30 -5.55
CA LEU A 18 13.05 9.76 -5.87
C LEU A 18 12.93 9.37 -7.33
N TYR A 19 13.59 10.10 -8.22
CA TYR A 19 13.56 9.87 -9.65
C TYR A 19 14.75 9.06 -10.16
N GLY A 20 15.77 8.85 -9.31
CA GLY A 20 17.00 8.16 -9.66
C GLY A 20 16.78 6.75 -10.19
N ILE A 21 17.65 6.34 -11.12
CA ILE A 21 17.56 5.03 -11.77
C ILE A 21 17.72 3.87 -10.78
N GLY A 22 18.55 4.06 -9.74
CA GLY A 22 18.79 3.06 -8.70
C GLY A 22 17.53 2.69 -7.92
N ILE A 23 16.72 3.69 -7.55
CA ILE A 23 15.47 3.49 -6.79
C ILE A 23 14.47 2.70 -7.62
N ARG A 24 14.32 3.07 -8.90
CA ARG A 24 13.47 2.35 -9.84
C ARG A 24 13.89 0.88 -9.93
N ILE A 25 15.17 0.63 -10.23
CA ILE A 25 15.70 -0.73 -10.36
C ILE A 25 15.46 -1.51 -9.05
N GLY A 26 15.75 -0.91 -7.90
CA GLY A 26 15.50 -1.52 -6.59
C GLY A 26 14.03 -1.94 -6.42
N ILE A 27 13.09 -1.11 -6.85
CA ILE A 27 11.66 -1.40 -6.73
C ILE A 27 11.22 -2.51 -7.69
N TYR A 28 11.69 -2.51 -8.94
CA TYR A 28 11.38 -3.61 -9.86
C TYR A 28 11.99 -4.93 -9.39
N CYS A 29 13.20 -4.90 -8.83
CA CYS A 29 13.80 -6.06 -8.19
C CYS A 29 12.96 -6.53 -7.00
N GLN A 30 12.43 -5.60 -6.19
CA GLN A 30 11.52 -5.93 -5.08
C GLN A 30 10.23 -6.61 -5.58
N TRP A 31 9.63 -6.10 -6.67
CA TRP A 31 8.44 -6.71 -7.29
C TRP A 31 8.74 -8.10 -7.82
N LEU A 32 9.87 -8.27 -8.50
CA LEU A 32 10.31 -9.56 -9.02
C LEU A 32 10.57 -10.55 -7.89
N ALA A 33 11.27 -10.13 -6.82
CA ALA A 33 11.51 -10.93 -5.64
C ALA A 33 10.19 -11.37 -4.97
N THR A 34 9.23 -10.45 -4.86
CA THR A 34 7.90 -10.74 -4.30
C THR A 34 7.13 -11.75 -5.16
N ALA A 35 7.14 -11.57 -6.49
CA ALA A 35 6.50 -12.50 -7.42
C ALA A 35 7.15 -13.90 -7.36
N LEU A 36 8.48 -13.97 -7.36
CA LEU A 36 9.22 -15.24 -7.28
C LEU A 36 8.97 -15.95 -5.95
N ALA A 37 8.98 -15.23 -4.83
CA ALA A 37 8.71 -15.78 -3.51
C ALA A 37 7.28 -16.33 -3.40
N ASN A 38 6.29 -15.54 -3.84
CA ASN A 38 4.90 -15.98 -3.86
C ASN A 38 4.65 -17.20 -4.77
N MET A 39 5.48 -17.40 -5.80
CA MET A 39 5.33 -18.54 -6.73
C MET A 39 6.14 -19.78 -6.33
N HIS A 40 7.31 -19.63 -5.70
CA HIS A 40 8.28 -20.72 -5.52
C HIS A 40 8.77 -20.90 -4.08
N LEU A 41 8.64 -19.90 -3.20
CA LEU A 41 9.14 -19.94 -1.82
C LEU A 41 8.08 -19.42 -0.82
N PRO A 42 7.02 -20.19 -0.54
CA PRO A 42 5.93 -19.76 0.34
C PRO A 42 6.40 -19.47 1.78
N GLU A 43 7.46 -20.15 2.26
CA GLU A 43 8.05 -19.93 3.58
C GLU A 43 8.67 -18.52 3.71
N GLU A 44 9.30 -18.02 2.64
CA GLU A 44 9.96 -16.72 2.61
C GLU A 44 9.03 -15.58 2.15
N ALA A 45 7.87 -15.93 1.59
CA ALA A 45 6.91 -14.98 1.05
C ALA A 45 6.46 -13.96 2.10
N ASN A 46 6.23 -14.39 3.35
CA ASN A 46 5.81 -13.48 4.43
C ASN A 46 6.90 -12.46 4.80
N ALA A 47 8.16 -12.89 4.90
CA ALA A 47 9.28 -12.01 5.18
C ALA A 47 9.48 -10.98 4.06
N ILE A 48 9.43 -11.43 2.80
CA ILE A 48 9.58 -10.56 1.62
C ILE A 48 8.42 -9.57 1.49
N GLN A 49 7.19 -10.01 1.79
CA GLN A 49 6.03 -9.12 1.83
C GLN A 49 6.20 -8.04 2.93
N THR A 50 6.66 -8.42 4.12
CA THR A 50 6.91 -7.47 5.22
C THR A 50 7.95 -6.42 4.84
N THR A 51 9.08 -6.83 4.24
CA THR A 51 10.09 -5.88 3.73
C THR A 51 9.51 -4.94 2.68
N THR A 52 8.69 -5.46 1.78
CA THR A 52 8.02 -4.66 0.73
C THR A 52 7.09 -3.61 1.34
N LEU A 53 6.33 -3.96 2.39
CA LEU A 53 5.46 -3.02 3.10
C LEU A 53 6.24 -1.95 3.85
N CYS A 54 7.32 -2.31 4.54
CA CYS A 54 8.19 -1.33 5.21
C CYS A 54 8.73 -0.32 4.21
N PHE A 55 9.20 -0.80 3.06
CA PHE A 55 9.71 0.03 1.99
C PHE A 55 8.64 0.94 1.38
N GLN A 56 7.45 0.41 1.08
CA GLN A 56 6.32 1.20 0.58
C GLN A 56 5.88 2.28 1.58
N THR A 57 5.86 1.94 2.87
CA THR A 57 5.52 2.89 3.94
C THR A 57 6.54 4.04 4.01
N ALA A 58 7.83 3.71 3.96
CA ALA A 58 8.91 4.69 3.99
C ALA A 58 8.84 5.64 2.79
N ILE A 59 8.66 5.11 1.59
CA ILE A 59 8.51 5.91 0.37
C ILE A 59 7.27 6.79 0.42
N MET A 60 6.15 6.27 0.91
CA MET A 60 4.93 7.05 1.05
C MET A 60 5.10 8.21 2.03
N GLY A 61 5.77 7.97 3.16
CA GLY A 61 6.12 9.00 4.12
C GLY A 61 7.03 10.08 3.53
N ALA A 62 8.07 9.68 2.80
CA ALA A 62 8.97 10.59 2.09
C ALA A 62 8.21 11.43 1.04
N LEU A 63 7.32 10.79 0.28
CA LEU A 63 6.49 11.45 -0.73
C LEU A 63 5.62 12.53 -0.10
N ILE A 64 4.90 12.21 0.98
CA ILE A 64 4.04 13.17 1.68
C ILE A 64 4.86 14.34 2.23
N LEU A 65 5.99 14.06 2.89
CA LEU A 65 6.86 15.07 3.48
C LEU A 65 7.42 16.03 2.43
N LEU A 66 8.00 15.50 1.36
CA LEU A 66 8.60 16.31 0.29
C LEU A 66 7.53 17.06 -0.52
N SER A 67 6.34 16.47 -0.68
CA SER A 67 5.17 17.16 -1.28
C SER A 67 4.75 18.36 -0.45
N ALA A 68 4.68 18.21 0.88
CA ALA A 68 4.31 19.29 1.79
C ALA A 68 5.35 20.44 1.79
N GLN A 69 6.61 20.13 1.49
CA GLN A 69 7.68 21.11 1.33
C GLN A 69 7.70 21.79 -0.06
N GLY A 70 6.88 21.34 -1.00
CA GLY A 70 6.91 21.82 -2.39
C GLY A 70 8.21 21.46 -3.12
N ALA A 71 8.95 20.47 -2.63
CA ALA A 71 10.27 20.07 -3.13
C ALA A 71 10.20 18.98 -4.21
N LEU A 72 9.01 18.69 -4.73
CA LEU A 72 8.79 17.63 -5.72
C LEU A 72 8.28 18.18 -7.04
N ALA A 73 8.88 17.70 -8.13
CA ALA A 73 8.34 17.84 -9.45
C ALA A 73 7.25 16.79 -9.71
N GLN A 74 6.25 17.15 -10.52
CA GLN A 74 5.10 16.30 -10.82
C GLN A 74 5.47 14.91 -11.39
N PRO A 75 6.51 14.77 -12.25
CA PRO A 75 6.95 13.46 -12.73
C PRO A 75 7.44 12.52 -11.63
N GLU A 76 8.01 13.07 -10.56
CA GLU A 76 8.56 12.29 -9.45
C GLU A 76 7.44 11.65 -8.65
N VAL A 77 6.43 12.46 -8.34
CA VAL A 77 5.22 12.00 -7.65
C VAL A 77 4.56 10.87 -8.44
N LEU A 78 4.48 10.99 -9.77
CA LEU A 78 3.89 9.96 -10.63
C LEU A 78 4.67 8.64 -10.62
N VAL A 79 5.99 8.72 -10.72
CA VAL A 79 6.84 7.53 -10.66
C VAL A 79 6.69 6.86 -9.31
N VAL A 80 6.81 7.61 -8.23
CA VAL A 80 6.68 7.08 -6.87
C VAL A 80 5.29 6.48 -6.63
N LEU A 81 4.22 7.14 -7.07
CA LEU A 81 2.85 6.65 -6.93
C LEU A 81 2.62 5.34 -7.71
N THR A 82 3.14 5.27 -8.94
CA THR A 82 3.06 4.06 -9.78
C THR A 82 3.84 2.91 -9.15
N LEU A 83 5.01 3.22 -8.59
CA LEU A 83 5.88 2.26 -7.93
C LEU A 83 5.29 1.75 -6.60
N ALA A 84 4.58 2.61 -5.86
CA ALA A 84 3.83 2.20 -4.67
C ALA A 84 2.68 1.26 -5.05
N PHE A 85 1.92 1.57 -6.11
CA PHE A 85 0.80 0.76 -6.56
C PHE A 85 1.23 -0.62 -7.10
N GLY A 86 2.28 -0.68 -7.93
CA GLY A 86 2.73 -1.95 -8.51
C GLY A 86 3.25 -2.96 -7.47
N GLY A 87 3.80 -2.50 -6.35
CA GLY A 87 4.23 -3.40 -5.26
C GLY A 87 3.06 -4.14 -4.62
N PHE A 88 1.88 -3.50 -4.54
CA PHE A 88 0.67 -4.15 -4.06
C PHE A 88 0.15 -5.21 -5.03
N VAL A 89 0.16 -4.90 -6.33
CA VAL A 89 -0.23 -5.86 -7.38
C VAL A 89 0.70 -7.08 -7.33
N ALA A 90 2.01 -6.89 -7.21
CA ALA A 90 2.97 -7.99 -7.09
C ALA A 90 2.75 -8.83 -5.83
N ALA A 91 2.43 -8.20 -4.69
CA ALA A 91 2.19 -8.93 -3.46
C ALA A 91 0.93 -9.81 -3.52
N ARG A 92 -0.16 -9.35 -4.15
CA ARG A 92 -1.47 -10.02 -4.09
C ARG A 92 -1.85 -10.83 -5.32
N PHE A 93 -1.45 -10.39 -6.50
CA PHE A 93 -1.80 -11.10 -7.74
C PHE A 93 -1.11 -12.47 -7.82
N PHE A 94 0.13 -12.57 -7.31
CA PHE A 94 0.89 -13.81 -7.30
C PHE A 94 0.58 -14.72 -6.09
N GLU A 95 0.06 -14.17 -4.98
CA GLU A 95 -0.46 -14.95 -3.83
C GLU A 95 -1.68 -15.81 -4.24
N ALA A 96 -2.47 -15.36 -5.21
CA ALA A 96 -3.65 -16.06 -5.72
C ALA A 96 -3.33 -17.18 -6.75
N SER A 97 -2.05 -17.49 -7.00
CA SER A 97 -1.68 -18.51 -7.99
C SER A 97 -2.04 -19.93 -7.47
N PRO A 98 -2.79 -20.74 -8.24
CA PRO A 98 -3.23 -22.07 -7.82
C PRO A 98 -2.06 -23.02 -7.45
N ALA A 99 -0.84 -22.74 -7.93
CA ALA A 99 0.35 -23.52 -7.63
C ALA A 99 0.71 -23.58 -6.13
N VAL A 100 0.29 -22.59 -5.32
CA VAL A 100 0.56 -22.55 -3.87
C VAL A 100 -0.68 -22.95 -3.04
N SER A 101 -1.88 -22.82 -3.61
CA SER A 101 -3.16 -23.14 -2.96
C SER A 101 -3.31 -24.62 -2.56
N ASP A 102 -2.58 -25.54 -3.18
CA ASP A 102 -2.64 -26.98 -2.88
C ASP A 102 -1.65 -27.42 -1.78
N SER A 103 -0.82 -26.50 -1.29
CA SER A 103 0.07 -26.79 -0.16
C SER A 103 -0.68 -26.64 1.16
N ALA A 104 -0.65 -27.68 2.00
CA ALA A 104 -1.30 -27.70 3.33
C ALA A 104 -0.74 -26.64 4.30
N GLU A 105 0.31 -25.93 3.91
CA GLU A 105 0.97 -24.82 4.60
C GLU A 105 0.78 -23.49 3.85
N SER A 106 -0.44 -23.21 3.36
CA SER A 106 -0.75 -21.89 2.82
C SER A 106 -0.30 -20.81 3.82
N PRO A 107 0.59 -19.88 3.45
CA PRO A 107 1.11 -18.89 4.37
C PRO A 107 -0.07 -18.08 4.90
N LYS A 108 -0.41 -18.28 6.18
CA LYS A 108 -1.50 -17.56 6.82
C LYS A 108 -1.05 -16.11 6.99
N THR A 109 -1.38 -15.27 6.02
CA THR A 109 -1.20 -13.83 6.15
C THR A 109 -2.01 -13.36 7.36
N SER A 110 -1.31 -12.83 8.37
CA SER A 110 -1.94 -12.35 9.60
C SER A 110 -3.01 -11.32 9.26
N ALA A 111 -4.17 -11.40 9.91
CA ALA A 111 -5.26 -10.43 9.73
C ALA A 111 -4.78 -8.99 9.99
N PHE A 112 -3.86 -8.82 10.94
CA PHE A 112 -3.21 -7.54 11.22
C PHE A 112 -2.34 -7.07 10.04
N GLY A 113 -1.53 -7.95 9.47
CA GLY A 113 -0.71 -7.64 8.29
C GLY A 113 -1.56 -7.23 7.08
N THR A 114 -2.66 -7.95 6.83
CA THR A 114 -3.61 -7.58 5.77
C THR A 114 -4.26 -6.22 6.03
N TRP A 115 -4.62 -5.91 7.27
CA TRP A 115 -5.18 -4.60 7.60
C TRP A 115 -4.18 -3.46 7.39
N VAL A 116 -2.92 -3.63 7.83
CA VAL A 116 -1.84 -2.65 7.59
C VAL A 116 -1.63 -2.43 6.10
N MET A 117 -1.64 -3.50 5.28
CA MET A 117 -1.55 -3.37 3.82
C MET A 117 -2.69 -2.53 3.24
N ILE A 118 -3.93 -2.78 3.67
CA ILE A 118 -5.11 -2.05 3.20
C ILE A 118 -4.97 -0.56 3.55
N GLN A 119 -4.50 -0.24 4.74
CA GLN A 119 -4.26 1.15 5.15
C GLN A 119 -3.18 1.84 4.31
N ILE A 120 -2.07 1.16 3.99
CA ILE A 120 -1.01 1.70 3.13
C ILE A 120 -1.55 1.95 1.72
N LEU A 121 -2.28 0.99 1.14
CA LEU A 121 -2.87 1.15 -0.19
C LEU A 121 -3.96 2.24 -0.20
N GLY A 122 -4.71 2.37 0.89
CA GLY A 122 -5.67 3.44 1.10
C GLY A 122 -4.98 4.81 1.06
N ALA A 123 -3.87 4.96 1.79
CA ALA A 123 -3.07 6.17 1.77
C ALA A 123 -2.56 6.51 0.36
N VAL A 124 -2.02 5.52 -0.37
CA VAL A 124 -1.59 5.66 -1.77
C VAL A 124 -2.75 6.13 -2.66
N SER A 125 -3.93 5.52 -2.53
CA SER A 125 -5.10 5.83 -3.35
C SER A 125 -5.64 7.24 -3.08
N VAL A 126 -5.72 7.64 -1.81
CA VAL A 126 -6.18 8.98 -1.39
C VAL A 126 -5.20 10.06 -1.86
N TYR A 127 -3.91 9.85 -1.63
CA TYR A 127 -2.88 10.78 -2.11
C TYR A 127 -2.87 10.85 -3.63
N GLY A 128 -3.00 9.71 -4.31
CA GLY A 128 -3.12 9.65 -5.77
C GLY A 128 -4.30 10.45 -6.28
N LEU A 129 -5.48 10.31 -5.66
CA LEU A 129 -6.68 11.07 -6.01
C LEU A 129 -6.44 12.58 -5.85
N TRP A 130 -5.84 13.01 -4.74
CA TRP A 130 -5.46 14.41 -4.54
C TRP A 130 -4.48 14.89 -5.62
N PHE A 131 -3.46 14.10 -5.93
CA PHE A 131 -2.46 14.45 -6.95
C PHE A 131 -3.10 14.64 -8.34
N TRP A 132 -3.95 13.70 -8.75
CA TRP A 132 -4.61 13.77 -10.07
C TRP A 132 -5.69 14.85 -10.15
N ALA A 133 -6.38 15.12 -9.04
CA ALA A 133 -7.41 16.16 -8.97
C ALA A 133 -6.81 17.57 -8.93
N THR A 134 -5.83 17.81 -8.05
CA THR A 134 -5.33 19.16 -7.74
C THR A 134 -3.80 19.30 -7.82
N GLY A 135 -3.04 18.23 -7.60
CA GLY A 135 -1.57 18.27 -7.62
C GLY A 135 -0.97 18.55 -9.01
N LEU A 136 -1.68 18.11 -10.05
CA LEU A 136 -1.50 18.60 -11.42
C LEU A 136 -2.27 19.93 -11.57
N GLY A 137 -1.72 21.02 -11.05
CA GLY A 137 -2.25 22.36 -11.34
C GLY A 137 -2.34 22.63 -12.84
N ASP A 138 -2.86 23.80 -13.25
CA ASP A 138 -2.93 24.21 -14.66
C ASP A 138 -1.53 24.26 -15.28
N ALA A 139 -1.05 23.10 -15.75
CA ALA A 139 0.18 22.92 -16.50
C ALA A 139 0.02 23.46 -17.93
N GLN A 140 -0.71 24.56 -18.06
CA GLN A 140 -0.99 25.28 -19.29
C GLN A 140 0.16 26.24 -19.66
N SER A 141 1.14 26.43 -18.77
CA SER A 141 2.27 27.35 -18.99
C SER A 141 3.59 26.70 -19.42
N GLN A 142 3.72 25.38 -19.40
CA GLN A 142 4.95 24.69 -19.87
C GLN A 142 4.61 23.47 -20.71
N HIS A 143 4.92 23.55 -22.02
CA HIS A 143 4.81 22.51 -23.05
C HIS A 143 5.70 21.24 -22.80
N CYS A 144 5.97 20.93 -21.53
CA CYS A 144 7.12 20.14 -21.12
C CYS A 144 6.85 19.13 -19.99
N SER A 145 5.61 18.70 -19.82
CA SER A 145 5.24 17.70 -18.80
C SER A 145 5.13 16.31 -19.42
N TYR A 146 6.27 15.69 -19.73
CA TYR A 146 6.38 14.29 -20.13
C TYR A 146 6.97 13.47 -18.99
N VAL A 147 6.39 12.30 -18.70
CA VAL A 147 6.98 11.33 -17.77
C VAL A 147 7.66 10.23 -18.57
N THR A 148 8.87 9.85 -18.14
CA THR A 148 9.52 8.63 -18.62
C THR A 148 9.25 7.48 -17.67
N LEU A 149 8.25 6.66 -17.99
CA LEU A 149 8.11 5.33 -17.41
C LEU A 149 9.07 4.39 -18.13
N ILE A 150 10.37 4.45 -17.76
CA ILE A 150 11.56 3.70 -18.23
C ILE A 150 11.75 3.57 -19.76
N LEU A 151 10.74 3.13 -20.51
CA LEU A 151 10.77 2.89 -21.95
C LEU A 151 9.79 3.76 -22.75
N THR A 152 8.82 4.42 -22.11
CA THR A 152 7.85 5.25 -22.83
C THR A 152 7.74 6.65 -22.25
N LYS A 153 7.76 7.65 -23.14
CA LYS A 153 7.40 9.04 -22.83
C LYS A 153 5.90 9.19 -23.03
N VAL A 154 5.17 9.44 -21.96
CA VAL A 154 3.73 9.70 -22.02
C VAL A 154 3.44 11.10 -21.52
N GLU A 155 2.49 11.76 -22.19
CA GLU A 155 1.98 13.06 -21.81
C GLU A 155 1.04 12.91 -20.60
N ILE A 156 1.40 13.56 -19.48
CA ILE A 156 0.71 13.39 -18.20
C ILE A 156 -0.76 13.79 -18.28
N GLN A 157 -1.07 14.83 -19.06
CA GLN A 157 -2.43 15.37 -19.17
C GLN A 157 -3.43 14.37 -19.76
N LYS A 158 -2.99 13.54 -20.71
CA LYS A 158 -3.83 12.48 -21.30
C LYS A 158 -4.14 11.36 -20.30
N LEU A 159 -3.28 11.16 -19.31
CA LEU A 159 -3.45 10.15 -18.26
C LEU A 159 -4.27 10.65 -17.07
N ARG A 160 -4.53 11.95 -16.95
CA ARG A 160 -5.28 12.53 -15.84
C ARG A 160 -6.64 11.88 -15.59
N PRO A 161 -7.55 11.74 -16.58
CA PRO A 161 -8.85 11.11 -16.34
C PRO A 161 -8.71 9.64 -15.91
N PHE A 162 -7.76 8.91 -16.50
CA PHE A 162 -7.45 7.54 -16.11
C PHE A 162 -7.00 7.44 -14.65
N GLY A 163 -6.08 8.32 -14.23
CA GLY A 163 -5.58 8.38 -12.85
C GLY A 163 -6.67 8.69 -11.83
N ILE A 164 -7.59 9.62 -12.12
CA ILE A 164 -8.73 9.92 -11.26
C ILE A 164 -9.62 8.69 -11.12
N VAL A 165 -10.05 8.10 -12.24
CA VAL A 165 -10.96 6.94 -12.25
C VAL A 165 -10.37 5.76 -11.46
N VAL A 166 -9.12 5.40 -11.72
CA VAL A 166 -8.45 4.28 -11.05
C VAL A 166 -8.34 4.52 -9.55
N ASN A 167 -7.92 5.71 -9.11
CA ASN A 167 -7.80 5.99 -7.67
C ASN A 167 -9.15 6.11 -6.97
N THR A 168 -10.19 6.65 -7.62
CA THR A 168 -11.54 6.68 -7.06
C THR A 168 -12.10 5.28 -6.86
N ILE A 169 -11.94 4.39 -7.85
CA ILE A 169 -12.37 3.00 -7.75
C ILE A 169 -11.60 2.30 -6.62
N SER A 170 -10.28 2.46 -6.55
CA SER A 170 -9.45 1.90 -5.47
C SER A 170 -9.90 2.38 -4.09
N CYS A 171 -10.11 3.68 -3.89
CA CYS A 171 -10.63 4.23 -2.63
C CYS A 171 -11.98 3.61 -2.25
N ALA A 172 -12.91 3.48 -3.20
CA ALA A 172 -14.22 2.90 -2.93
C ALA A 172 -14.13 1.43 -2.50
N LEU A 173 -13.33 0.62 -3.21
CA LEU A 173 -13.14 -0.80 -2.88
C LEU A 173 -12.48 -0.98 -1.50
N LEU A 174 -11.48 -0.16 -1.17
CA LEU A 174 -10.78 -0.23 0.12
C LEU A 174 -11.69 0.20 1.28
N ALA A 175 -12.51 1.24 1.09
CA ALA A 175 -13.48 1.65 2.09
C ALA A 175 -14.51 0.55 2.41
N VAL A 176 -14.97 -0.20 1.38
CA VAL A 176 -15.84 -1.36 1.58
C VAL A 176 -15.11 -2.47 2.33
N ALA A 177 -13.86 -2.77 1.96
CA ALA A 177 -13.05 -3.79 2.62
C ALA A 177 -12.80 -3.46 4.11
N ASP A 178 -12.42 -2.21 4.42
CA ASP A 178 -12.23 -1.74 5.79
C ASP A 178 -13.53 -1.81 6.60
N SER A 179 -14.65 -1.38 6.02
CA SER A 179 -15.97 -1.45 6.68
C SER A 179 -16.37 -2.88 7.01
N PHE A 180 -16.09 -3.83 6.11
CA PHE A 180 -16.35 -5.25 6.32
C PHE A 180 -15.46 -5.84 7.42
N LEU A 181 -14.17 -5.50 7.44
CA LEU A 181 -13.24 -5.93 8.48
C LEU A 181 -13.64 -5.39 9.85
N LEU A 182 -13.97 -4.10 9.95
CA LEU A 182 -14.44 -3.48 11.18
C LEU A 182 -15.72 -4.14 11.69
N TYR A 183 -16.69 -4.40 10.80
CA TYR A 183 -17.91 -5.13 11.15
C TYR A 183 -17.59 -6.52 11.74
N TRP A 184 -16.69 -7.27 11.10
CA TRP A 184 -16.28 -8.60 11.58
C TRP A 184 -15.59 -8.55 12.94
N VAL A 185 -14.70 -7.60 13.16
CA VAL A 185 -14.00 -7.40 14.43
C VAL A 185 -15.01 -7.06 15.53
N ILE A 186 -15.92 -6.11 15.29
CA ILE A 186 -16.96 -5.73 16.25
C ILE A 186 -17.86 -6.93 16.58
N LYS A 187 -18.28 -7.69 15.57
CA LYS A 187 -19.11 -8.89 15.76
C LYS A 187 -18.38 -9.94 16.61
N LYS A 188 -17.10 -10.18 16.36
CA LYS A 188 -16.28 -11.11 17.14
C LYS A 188 -16.13 -10.66 18.59
N LEU A 189 -15.85 -9.37 18.82
CA LEU A 189 -15.77 -8.78 20.15
C LEU A 189 -17.11 -8.86 20.89
N TRP A 190 -18.22 -8.64 20.19
CA TRP A 190 -19.56 -8.74 20.77
C TRP A 190 -19.89 -10.16 21.23
N HIS A 191 -19.59 -11.18 20.42
CA HIS A 191 -19.78 -12.57 20.81
C HIS A 191 -18.86 -13.01 21.96
N ALA A 192 -17.59 -12.59 21.96
CA ALA A 192 -16.66 -12.87 23.06
C ALA A 192 -17.12 -12.21 24.37
N SER A 193 -17.59 -10.96 24.30
CA SER A 193 -18.16 -10.23 25.43
C SER A 193 -19.43 -10.91 25.95
N ALA A 194 -20.35 -11.31 25.06
CA ALA A 194 -21.55 -12.04 25.43
C ALA A 194 -21.23 -13.38 26.11
N GLY A 195 -20.23 -14.12 25.61
CA GLY A 195 -19.76 -15.36 26.24
C GLY A 195 -19.19 -15.13 27.64
N ASN A 196 -18.34 -14.10 27.81
CA ASN A 196 -17.77 -13.74 29.11
C ASN A 196 -18.83 -13.27 30.12
N VAL A 197 -19.84 -12.54 29.67
CA VAL A 197 -20.98 -12.13 30.50
C VAL A 197 -21.83 -13.35 30.89
N LEU A 198 -22.09 -14.28 29.97
CA LEU A 198 -22.84 -15.51 30.24
C LEU A 198 -22.11 -16.40 31.27
N VAL A 199 -20.79 -16.57 31.12
CA VAL A 199 -19.96 -17.30 32.09
C VAL A 199 -19.94 -16.61 33.45
N ALA A 200 -19.86 -15.29 33.50
CA ALA A 200 -19.93 -14.52 34.74
C ALA A 200 -21.29 -14.59 35.44
N LEU A 201 -22.38 -14.79 34.70
CA LEU A 201 -23.73 -14.98 35.24
C LEU A 201 -23.99 -16.43 35.69
N LEU A 202 -23.39 -17.41 35.01
CA LEU A 202 -23.57 -18.84 35.31
C LEU A 202 -22.66 -19.35 36.44
N ASP A 203 -21.51 -18.71 36.70
CA ASP A 203 -20.59 -19.11 37.78
C ASP A 203 -20.16 -17.93 38.67
N PRO A 204 -21.01 -17.50 39.63
CA PRO A 204 -20.63 -16.50 40.62
C PRO A 204 -19.55 -16.99 41.59
N GLN A 205 -19.27 -18.30 41.69
CA GLN A 205 -18.28 -18.85 42.61
C GLN A 205 -16.83 -18.70 42.12
N GLN A 206 -16.59 -18.55 40.81
CA GLN A 206 -15.24 -18.33 40.29
C GLN A 206 -14.66 -16.93 40.59
N ARG A 207 -15.51 -15.91 40.79
CA ARG A 207 -15.06 -14.55 41.19
C ARG A 207 -14.34 -14.52 42.52
N LEU A 208 -14.64 -15.44 43.43
CA LEU A 208 -13.99 -15.52 44.75
C LEU A 208 -12.65 -16.29 44.70
N ARG A 209 -12.36 -17.01 43.62
CA ARG A 209 -11.14 -17.83 43.48
C ARG A 209 -10.06 -17.17 42.61
N ARG A 210 -10.43 -16.30 41.67
CA ARG A 210 -9.50 -15.43 40.93
C ARG A 210 -9.43 -14.05 41.60
N GLY A 211 -8.64 -13.94 42.67
CA GLY A 211 -8.14 -12.63 43.08
C GLY A 211 -7.37 -12.00 41.94
N ASP A 212 -7.81 -10.83 41.50
CA ASP A 212 -7.11 -9.84 40.67
C ASP A 212 -5.91 -10.33 39.86
N LEU A 213 -6.16 -10.95 38.70
CA LEU A 213 -5.15 -11.05 37.65
C LEU A 213 -5.48 -10.02 36.56
N PRO A 214 -4.56 -9.11 36.24
CA PRO A 214 -4.82 -8.01 35.31
C PRO A 214 -5.06 -8.52 33.89
N LEU A 215 -6.00 -7.85 33.21
CA LEU A 215 -6.55 -8.17 31.88
C LEU A 215 -5.52 -8.41 30.77
N TRP A 216 -4.28 -7.95 30.93
CA TRP A 216 -3.21 -8.13 29.93
C TRP A 216 -2.62 -9.55 29.90
N ARG A 217 -2.76 -10.38 30.96
CA ARG A 217 -2.31 -11.78 30.92
C ARG A 217 -3.17 -12.67 30.02
N LEU A 218 -4.45 -12.35 29.85
CA LEU A 218 -5.35 -13.08 28.94
C LEU A 218 -4.96 -12.96 27.46
N TRP A 219 -4.05 -12.05 27.11
CA TRP A 219 -3.58 -11.84 25.74
C TRP A 219 -2.29 -12.60 25.41
N LEU A 220 -1.59 -13.17 26.40
CA LEU A 220 -0.27 -13.79 26.22
C LEU A 220 -0.32 -15.32 26.16
N ASP A 221 -1.38 -15.96 26.65
CA ASP A 221 -1.46 -17.42 26.73
C ASP A 221 -2.02 -18.10 25.46
N ASP A 222 -2.35 -17.33 24.40
CA ASP A 222 -2.86 -17.86 23.11
C ASP A 222 -1.72 -18.09 22.07
N TYR A 223 -0.45 -18.10 22.49
CA TYR A 223 0.72 -18.21 21.61
C TYR A 223 1.71 -19.31 22.05
N ASP A 224 1.20 -20.48 22.43
CA ASP A 224 1.94 -21.76 22.44
C ASP A 224 1.28 -22.76 21.48
#